data_AF-A0A377YN89-F1
#
_entry.id   AF-A0A377YN89-F1
#
_cell.length_a   1.000
_cell.length_b   1.000
_cell.length_c   1.000
_cell.angle_alpha   90.00
_cell.angle_beta   90.00
_cell.angle_gamma   90.00
#
_symmetry.space_group_name_H-M   'P 1'
#
loop_
_entity.id
_entity.type
_entity.pdbx_description
1 polymer ?
#
loop_
_entity_poly.entity_id
_entity_poly.type
_entity_poly.pdbx_seq_one_letter_code
_entity_poly.pdbx_strand_id
1 'polypeptide(L)' 'MAEEQMAGHKKIGSISGTAPTQGELEKKFAMAAAQMGARYYVITGLSNNNHAFGNADIYE' A
#
# COMPACT_ATOMS: atom_id res chain seq x y z
N MET A 1 1.56 16.33 5.15
CA MET A 1 2.19 15.68 6.33
C MET A 1 2.58 14.21 6.16
N ALA A 2 2.06 13.45 5.17
CA ALA A 2 2.66 12.15 4.78
C ALA A 2 3.61 12.28 3.57
N GLU A 3 3.35 13.25 2.69
CA GLU A 3 4.15 13.51 1.48
C GLU A 3 5.56 14.04 1.78
N GLU A 4 5.75 14.80 2.86
CA GLU A 4 7.06 15.37 3.24
C GLU A 4 8.05 14.35 3.81
N GLN A 5 7.57 13.21 4.35
CA GLN A 5 8.44 12.13 4.85
C GLN A 5 8.90 11.18 3.74
N MET A 6 8.25 11.20 2.57
CA MET A 6 8.59 10.37 1.41
C MET A 6 9.22 11.15 0.26
N ALA A 7 9.44 12.46 0.43
CA ALA A 7 10.12 13.32 -0.53
C ALA A 7 11.59 12.91 -0.82
N GLY A 8 12.17 12.02 0.00
CA GLY A 8 13.49 11.40 -0.25
C GLY A 8 13.43 9.98 -0.83
N HIS A 9 12.25 9.36 -0.87
CA HIS A 9 12.07 7.98 -1.32
C HIS A 9 11.46 7.93 -2.71
N LYS A 10 12.10 7.20 -3.62
CA LYS A 10 11.63 7.11 -5.00
C LYS A 10 10.38 6.24 -5.02
N LYS A 11 9.23 6.82 -5.38
CA LYS A 11 8.02 6.03 -5.65
C LYS A 11 8.32 5.07 -6.80
N ILE A 12 8.23 3.78 -6.52
CA ILE A 12 8.47 2.70 -7.50
C ILE A 12 7.18 2.36 -8.24
N GLY A 13 6.04 2.55 -7.57
CA GLY A 13 4.74 2.26 -8.16
C GLY A 13 3.58 2.40 -7.19
N SER A 14 2.45 1.86 -7.61
CA SER A 14 1.21 1.78 -6.85
C SER A 14 0.67 0.37 -6.94
N ILE A 15 0.16 -0.15 -5.82
CA ILE A 15 -0.53 -1.43 -5.72
C ILE A 15 -1.97 -1.18 -5.33
N SER A 16 -2.89 -1.88 -5.97
CA SER A 16 -4.30 -1.85 -5.62
C SER A 16 -4.79 -3.28 -5.42
N GLY A 17 -5.81 -3.43 -4.58
CA GLY A 17 -6.28 -4.76 -4.23
C GLY A 17 -7.59 -4.75 -3.48
N THR A 18 -8.16 -5.95 -3.40
CA THR A 18 -9.33 -6.26 -2.60
C THR A 18 -9.06 -7.48 -1.72
N ALA A 19 -9.63 -7.47 -0.52
CA ALA A 19 -9.58 -8.56 0.43
C ALA A 19 -10.87 -8.61 1.27
N PRO A 20 -11.19 -9.77 1.87
CA PRO A 20 -12.34 -9.91 2.77
C PRO A 20 -12.25 -9.01 4.01
N THR A 21 -11.04 -8.83 4.53
CA THR A 21 -10.78 -8.02 5.73
C THR A 21 -9.65 -7.02 5.49
N GLN A 22 -9.66 -5.91 6.24
CA GLN A 22 -8.58 -4.91 6.19
C GLN A 22 -7.22 -5.55 6.49
N GLY A 23 -7.12 -6.42 7.51
CA GLY A 23 -5.86 -7.06 7.87
C GLY A 23 -5.31 -7.97 6.76
N GLU A 24 -6.17 -8.64 6.00
CA GLU A 24 -5.74 -9.39 4.80
C GLU A 24 -5.30 -8.46 3.67
N LEU A 25 -5.98 -7.32 3.51
CA LEU A 25 -5.59 -6.32 2.52
C LEU A 25 -4.20 -5.74 2.83
N GLU A 26 -3.95 -5.40 4.09
CA GLU A 26 -2.65 -4.92 4.57
C GLU A 26 -1.56 -5.96 4.38
N LYS A 27 -1.83 -7.24 4.70
CA LYS A 27 -0.91 -8.35 4.42
C LYS A 27 -0.60 -8.48 2.93
N LYS A 28 -1.62 -8.39 2.07
CA LYS A 28 -1.43 -8.40 0.61
C LYS A 28 -0.56 -7.24 0.15
N PHE A 29 -0.80 -6.04 0.68
CA PHE A 29 0.01 -4.86 0.33
C PHE A 29 1.46 -4.99 0.80
N ALA A 30 1.69 -5.46 2.02
CA ALA A 30 3.04 -5.73 2.51
C ALA A 30 3.77 -6.78 1.68
N MET A 31 3.09 -7.87 1.31
CA MET A 31 3.67 -8.92 0.44
C MET A 31 3.97 -8.39 -0.96
N ALA A 32 3.03 -7.66 -1.58
CA ALA A 32 3.23 -7.10 -2.92
C ALA A 32 4.34 -6.05 -2.94
N ALA A 33 4.42 -5.18 -1.92
CA ALA A 33 5.51 -4.22 -1.76
C ALA A 33 6.87 -4.94 -1.64
N ALA A 34 6.96 -5.99 -0.81
CA ALA A 34 8.18 -6.78 -0.66
C ALA A 34 8.57 -7.51 -1.96
N GLN A 35 7.60 -8.06 -2.71
CA GLN A 35 7.85 -8.70 -4.01
C GLN A 35 8.36 -7.71 -5.07
N MET A 36 7.94 -6.45 -5.00
CA MET A 36 8.42 -5.38 -5.88
C MET A 36 9.74 -4.75 -5.41
N GLY A 37 10.33 -5.24 -4.31
CA GLY A 37 11.58 -4.71 -3.75
C GLY A 37 11.40 -3.36 -3.05
N ALA A 38 10.17 -2.97 -2.71
CA ALA A 38 9.91 -1.75 -1.98
C ALA A 38 10.28 -1.87 -0.51
N ARG A 39 10.91 -0.81 0.03
CA ARG A 39 11.27 -0.74 1.46
C ARG A 39 10.14 -0.14 2.28
N TYR A 40 9.30 0.69 1.66
CA TYR A 40 8.17 1.34 2.28
C TYR A 40 6.93 1.21 1.42
N TYR A 41 5.77 1.10 2.06
CA TYR A 41 4.48 1.22 1.41
C TYR A 41 3.59 2.13 2.25
N VAL A 42 2.74 2.90 1.58
CA VAL A 42 1.77 3.79 2.23
C VAL A 42 0.42 3.61 1.60
N ILE A 43 -0.56 3.25 2.43
CA ILE A 43 -1.94 3.09 2.01
C ILE A 43 -2.51 4.49 1.74
N THR A 44 -2.77 4.80 0.48
CA THR A 44 -3.30 6.10 0.03
C THR A 44 -4.82 6.10 -0.09
N GLY A 45 -5.42 4.92 -0.20
CA GLY A 45 -6.87 4.75 -0.17
C GLY A 45 -7.22 3.44 0.51
N LEU A 46 -8.10 3.51 1.51
CA LEU A 46 -8.69 2.34 2.16
C LEU A 46 -10.19 2.56 2.29
N SER A 47 -10.96 1.61 1.80
CA SER A 47 -12.41 1.59 1.93
C SER A 47 -12.82 0.20 2.41
N ASN A 48 -13.73 0.19 3.37
CA ASN A 48 -14.21 -1.04 3.98
C ASN A 48 -15.74 -1.04 3.92
N ASN A 49 -16.29 -1.71 2.90
CA ASN A 49 -17.73 -1.79 2.71
C ASN A 49 -18.09 -3.24 2.34
N ASN A 50 -18.21 -4.09 3.36
CA ASN A 50 -18.36 -5.55 3.27
C ASN A 50 -17.12 -6.31 2.74
N HIS A 51 -16.33 -5.68 1.88
CA HIS A 51 -14.98 -6.10 1.48
C HIS A 51 -14.03 -4.90 1.66
N ALA A 52 -12.80 -5.16 2.07
CA ALA A 52 -11.74 -4.18 2.11
C ALA A 52 -11.16 -4.00 0.70
N PHE A 53 -11.20 -2.78 0.18
CA PHE A 53 -10.54 -2.42 -1.07
C PHE A 53 -9.73 -1.16 -0.88
N GLY A 54 -8.61 -1.07 -1.57
CA GLY A 54 -7.73 0.05 -1.40
C GLY A 54 -6.58 0.06 -2.37
N ASN A 55 -5.74 1.05 -2.16
CA ASN A 55 -4.56 1.33 -2.93
C ASN A 55 -3.47 1.80 -2.00
N ALA A 56 -2.26 1.31 -2.23
CA ALA A 56 -1.06 1.70 -1.55
C ALA A 56 -0.01 2.11 -2.57
N ASP A 57 0.70 3.18 -2.27
CA ASP A 57 1.90 3.56 -3.02
C ASP A 57 3.10 2.89 -2.39
N ILE A 58 4.03 2.45 -3.23
CA ILE A 58 5.24 1.74 -2.82
C ILE A 58 6.47 2.56 -3.20
N TYR A 59 7.47 2.55 -2.32
CA TYR A 59 8.65 3.38 -2.39
C TYR A 59 9.92 2.56 -2.09
N GLU A 60 11.00 2.90 -2.79
CA GLU A 60 12.34 2.32 -2.59
C GLU A 60 13.07 2.97 -1.41
#